data_AF-A0A8D5ZM48-F1
#
_entry.id   AF-A0A8D5ZM48-F1
#
_cell.length_a   1.000
_cell.length_b   1.000
_cell.length_c   1.000
_cell.angle_alpha   90.00
_cell.angle_beta   90.00
_cell.angle_gamma   90.00
#
_symmetry.space_group_name_H-M   'P 1'
#
loop_
_entity.id
_entity.type
_entity.pdbx_description
1 polymer ?
#
loop_
_entity_poly.entity_id
_entity_poly.type
_entity_poly.pdbx_seq_one_letter_code
_entity_poly.pdbx_strand_id
1 'polypeptide(L)'
;MNNRLPWQGLKVRIHFLFWIVILLTVVMGRFLEIVTLFVLVIIHEMGHVTAAWSLGWRIRSLELLPFGGVVMTDEWGSVPIHEELIVALSGPFHNVMMILAGALFMWIGWWDQEWTRYFVHLNAMLVGFNLLPIYPLDGGRVMQALLGYVLPYRKAVVWSVKISTVAAGLLMVWGWIGGIHVNLVLIAAFLLHANWQAWRQREFQFMRFLVSRKNHPPPPSSRLITLRVSPRATLLSVVKTWRKEAYHVIMVRGTRHVIPEEVVLSRLLDHREHDRCIGEL
;
A
#
# COMPACT_ATOMS: atom_id res chain seq x y z
N MET A 1 10.46 -8.04 -27.69
CA MET A 1 10.41 -8.65 -26.34
C MET A 1 11.67 -8.24 -25.61
N ASN A 2 11.56 -7.44 -24.55
CA ASN A 2 12.73 -6.87 -23.87
C ASN A 2 13.28 -7.93 -22.90
N ASN A 3 14.42 -8.54 -23.23
CA ASN A 3 15.12 -9.58 -22.44
C ASN A 3 15.81 -8.98 -21.20
N ARG A 4 15.06 -8.28 -20.34
CA ARG A 4 15.55 -7.95 -19.00
C ARG A 4 14.94 -8.93 -18.01
N LEU A 5 15.79 -9.68 -17.32
CA LEU A 5 15.35 -10.50 -16.19
C LEU A 5 14.59 -9.59 -15.20
N PRO A 6 13.51 -10.05 -14.55
CA PRO A 6 12.67 -9.21 -13.68
C PRO A 6 13.47 -8.46 -12.60
N TRP A 7 14.57 -9.04 -12.15
CA TRP A 7 15.48 -8.50 -11.13
C TRP A 7 16.44 -7.41 -11.65
N GLN A 8 16.59 -7.22 -12.96
CA GLN A 8 17.51 -6.25 -13.56
C GLN A 8 17.00 -4.82 -13.40
N GLY A 9 17.37 -4.19 -12.28
CA GLY A 9 17.02 -2.80 -11.96
C GLY A 9 16.50 -2.61 -10.53
N LEU A 10 16.24 -3.69 -9.79
CA LEU A 10 15.79 -3.61 -8.41
C LEU A 10 16.92 -3.07 -7.52
N LYS A 11 16.79 -1.82 -7.06
CA LYS A 11 17.72 -1.25 -6.08
C LYS A 11 17.29 -1.68 -4.68
N VAL A 12 18.03 -2.60 -4.07
CA VAL A 12 17.85 -2.96 -2.66
C VAL A 12 18.61 -1.96 -1.80
N ARG A 13 17.92 -1.35 -0.84
CA ARG A 13 18.50 -0.45 0.17
C ARG A 13 18.21 -1.00 1.55
N ILE A 14 19.16 -0.90 2.45
CA ILE A 14 18.98 -1.27 3.85
C ILE A 14 18.95 0.02 4.66
N HIS A 15 17.85 0.26 5.36
CA HIS A 15 17.70 1.48 6.15
C HIS A 15 18.63 1.44 7.38
N PHE A 16 19.14 2.59 7.83
CA PHE A 16 20.14 2.63 8.92
C PHE A 16 19.65 1.97 10.23
N LEU A 17 18.34 2.08 10.52
CA LEU A 17 17.72 1.44 11.69
C LEU A 17 17.91 -0.07 11.70
N PHE A 18 17.96 -0.69 10.52
CA PHE A 18 18.18 -2.13 10.36
C PHE A 18 19.54 -2.54 10.95
N TRP A 19 20.58 -1.76 10.64
CA TRP A 19 21.93 -1.99 11.18
C TRP A 19 22.02 -1.83 12.69
N ILE A 20 21.29 -0.86 13.25
CA ILE A 20 21.22 -0.67 14.71
C ILE A 20 20.58 -1.88 15.38
N VAL A 21 19.46 -2.37 14.85
CA VAL A 21 18.78 -3.56 15.40
C VAL A 21 19.68 -4.78 15.29
N ILE A 22 20.38 -4.98 14.17
CA ILE A 22 21.37 -6.07 14.05
C ILE A 22 22.45 -5.94 15.13
N LEU A 23 23.07 -4.77 15.25
CA LEU A 23 24.17 -4.56 16.19
C LEU A 23 23.75 -4.88 17.63
N LEU A 24 22.62 -4.33 18.07
CA LEU A 24 22.09 -4.57 19.42
C LEU A 24 21.81 -6.07 19.66
N THR A 25 21.21 -6.74 18.67
CA THR A 25 20.86 -8.16 18.79
C THR A 25 22.11 -9.05 18.83
N VAL A 26 23.13 -8.73 18.02
CA VAL A 26 24.41 -9.43 18.00
C VAL A 26 25.14 -9.26 19.33
N VAL A 27 25.17 -8.05 19.89
CA VAL A 27 25.77 -7.76 21.20
C VAL A 27 25.08 -8.55 22.33
N MET A 28 23.77 -8.79 22.21
CA MET A 28 23.01 -9.63 23.14
C MET A 28 23.20 -11.15 22.94
N GLY A 29 24.06 -11.58 22.00
CA GLY A 29 24.31 -13.00 21.71
C GLY A 29 23.19 -13.69 20.93
N ARG A 30 22.25 -12.92 20.37
CA ARG A 30 21.01 -13.38 19.73
C ARG A 30 21.13 -13.52 18.21
N PHE A 31 22.26 -14.04 17.74
CA PHE A 31 22.61 -14.07 16.31
C PHE A 31 21.66 -14.89 15.44
N LEU A 32 21.31 -16.10 15.89
CA LEU A 32 20.47 -17.01 15.10
C LEU A 32 19.07 -16.44 14.89
N GLU A 33 18.58 -15.68 15.85
CA GLU A 33 17.25 -15.08 15.86
C GLU A 33 17.13 -13.94 14.87
N ILE A 34 18.15 -13.05 14.82
CA ILE A 34 18.17 -11.94 13.85
C ILE A 34 18.32 -12.46 12.41
N VAL A 35 19.13 -13.52 12.21
CA VAL A 35 19.27 -14.16 10.90
C VAL A 35 17.93 -14.78 10.47
N THR A 36 17.25 -15.47 11.38
CA THR A 36 15.95 -16.07 11.11
C THR A 36 14.93 -15.01 10.75
N LEU A 37 14.78 -13.96 11.57
CA LEU A 37 13.87 -12.85 11.31
C LEU A 37 14.16 -12.19 9.95
N PHE A 38 15.44 -11.96 9.63
CA PHE A 38 15.84 -11.38 8.36
C PHE A 38 15.42 -12.23 7.16
N VAL A 39 15.66 -13.53 7.21
CA VAL A 39 15.24 -14.47 6.15
C VAL A 39 13.72 -14.45 6.00
N LEU A 40 12.96 -14.44 7.09
CA LEU A 40 11.50 -14.36 7.05
C LEU A 40 11.00 -13.06 6.40
N VAL A 41 11.60 -11.92 6.74
CA VAL A 41 11.26 -10.62 6.13
C VAL A 41 11.64 -10.60 4.66
N ILE A 42 12.79 -11.14 4.26
CA ILE A 42 13.16 -11.23 2.83
C ILE A 42 12.12 -12.05 2.05
N ILE A 43 11.74 -13.22 2.56
CA ILE A 43 10.77 -14.07 1.85
C ILE A 43 9.41 -13.38 1.76
N HIS A 44 8.99 -12.69 2.83
CA HIS A 44 7.79 -11.84 2.82
C HIS A 44 7.85 -10.78 1.71
N GLU A 45 8.91 -9.99 1.66
CA GLU A 45 9.08 -8.93 0.66
C GLU A 45 9.20 -9.48 -0.77
N MET A 46 9.86 -10.63 -0.93
CA MET A 46 9.90 -11.35 -2.20
C MET A 46 8.51 -11.78 -2.66
N GLY A 47 7.61 -12.10 -1.73
CA GLY A 47 6.20 -12.36 -2.03
C GLY A 47 5.53 -11.16 -2.71
N HIS A 48 5.70 -9.95 -2.18
CA HIS A 48 5.18 -8.73 -2.83
C HIS A 48 5.82 -8.47 -4.19
N VAL A 49 7.14 -8.61 -4.28
CA VAL A 49 7.92 -8.34 -5.49
C VAL A 49 7.50 -9.28 -6.62
N THR A 50 7.38 -10.58 -6.33
CA THR A 50 6.98 -11.60 -7.31
C THR A 50 5.55 -11.38 -7.81
N ALA A 51 4.61 -11.06 -6.91
CA ALA A 51 3.24 -10.73 -7.27
C ALA A 51 3.16 -9.48 -8.15
N ALA A 52 3.85 -8.40 -7.77
CA ALA A 52 3.89 -7.16 -8.53
C ALA A 52 4.46 -7.37 -9.94
N TRP A 53 5.53 -8.16 -10.10
CA TRP A 53 6.06 -8.50 -11.43
C TRP A 53 5.12 -9.36 -12.26
N SER A 54 4.43 -10.31 -11.65
CA SER A 54 3.44 -11.14 -12.37
C SER A 54 2.29 -10.30 -12.96
N LEU A 55 2.00 -9.16 -12.32
CA LEU A 55 1.01 -8.17 -12.76
C LEU A 55 1.62 -7.06 -13.64
N GLY A 56 2.92 -7.13 -13.96
CA GLY A 56 3.59 -6.18 -14.84
C GLY A 56 3.95 -4.84 -14.20
N TRP A 57 3.94 -4.73 -12.87
CA TRP A 57 4.31 -3.49 -12.18
C TRP A 57 5.80 -3.19 -12.27
N ARG A 58 6.15 -1.91 -12.33
CA ARG A 58 7.54 -1.42 -12.35
C ARG A 58 8.00 -1.10 -10.93
N ILE A 59 8.78 -2.02 -10.38
CA ILE A 59 9.39 -1.85 -9.06
C ILE A 59 10.68 -1.02 -9.20
N ARG A 60 10.75 0.12 -8.49
CA ARG A 60 11.92 1.01 -8.53
C ARG A 60 12.99 0.62 -7.52
N SER A 61 12.57 0.31 -6.30
CA SER A 61 13.47 -0.05 -5.20
C SER A 61 12.73 -0.83 -4.12
N LEU A 62 13.49 -1.68 -3.43
CA LEU A 62 13.09 -2.34 -2.20
C LEU A 62 13.93 -1.78 -1.06
N GLU A 63 13.29 -1.18 -0.06
CA GLU A 63 13.99 -0.68 1.13
C GLU A 63 13.67 -1.56 2.33
N LEU A 64 14.67 -2.22 2.91
CA LEU A 64 14.51 -3.11 4.07
C LEU A 64 14.59 -2.30 5.37
N LEU A 65 13.59 -2.51 6.22
CA LEU A 65 13.43 -1.95 7.56
C LEU A 65 13.52 -3.08 8.60
N PRO A 66 13.80 -2.79 9.88
CA PRO A 66 13.91 -3.83 10.92
C PRO A 66 12.64 -4.67 11.10
N PHE A 67 11.50 -4.11 10.73
CA PHE A 67 10.16 -4.65 10.95
C PHE A 67 9.40 -4.91 9.64
N GLY A 68 10.10 -4.96 8.49
CA GLY A 68 9.49 -5.21 7.18
C GLY A 68 10.30 -4.58 6.05
N GLY A 69 9.68 -4.33 4.90
CA GLY A 69 10.26 -3.59 3.79
C GLY A 69 9.26 -2.63 3.16
N VAL A 70 9.78 -1.69 2.38
CA VAL A 70 8.97 -0.78 1.56
C VAL A 70 9.36 -0.99 0.11
N VAL A 71 8.46 -1.64 -0.63
CA VAL A 71 8.52 -1.69 -2.09
C VAL A 71 8.02 -0.35 -2.65
N MET A 72 8.87 0.36 -3.39
CA MET A 72 8.52 1.60 -4.08
C MET A 72 8.10 1.29 -5.51
N THR A 73 6.83 1.56 -5.85
CA THR A 73 6.23 1.29 -7.17
C THR A 73 5.55 2.52 -7.77
N ASP A 74 5.52 2.56 -9.10
CA ASP A 74 4.83 3.61 -9.85
C ASP A 74 3.32 3.35 -10.00
N GLU A 75 2.93 2.10 -9.79
CA GLU A 75 1.62 1.55 -10.04
C GLU A 75 0.69 1.62 -8.82
N TRP A 76 1.24 1.81 -7.60
CA TRP A 76 0.43 1.95 -6.40
C TRP A 76 -0.51 3.16 -6.51
N GLY A 77 -1.82 2.91 -6.38
CA GLY A 77 -2.87 3.91 -6.50
C GLY A 77 -3.41 4.12 -7.91
N SER A 78 -2.74 3.60 -8.94
CA SER A 78 -3.07 3.83 -10.36
C SER A 78 -3.64 2.62 -11.09
N VAL A 79 -3.39 1.41 -10.58
CA VAL A 79 -3.84 0.14 -11.16
C VAL A 79 -5.16 -0.34 -10.56
N PRO A 80 -5.83 -1.35 -11.10
CA PRO A 80 -7.06 -1.89 -10.51
C PRO A 80 -6.90 -2.32 -9.04
N ILE A 81 -8.00 -2.24 -8.28
CA ILE A 81 -8.03 -2.57 -6.85
C ILE A 81 -7.64 -4.03 -6.57
N HIS A 82 -8.06 -4.95 -7.43
CA HIS A 82 -7.75 -6.37 -7.25
C HIS A 82 -6.25 -6.64 -7.35
N GLU A 83 -5.52 -5.93 -8.21
CA GLU A 83 -4.06 -6.02 -8.30
C GLU A 83 -3.39 -5.52 -7.01
N GLU A 84 -3.85 -4.39 -6.47
CA GLU A 84 -3.35 -3.87 -5.19
C GLU A 84 -3.55 -4.83 -4.04
N LEU A 85 -4.71 -5.51 -4.00
CA LEU A 85 -5.02 -6.53 -2.99
C LEU A 85 -4.13 -7.76 -3.15
N ILE A 86 -3.94 -8.26 -4.37
CA ILE A 86 -3.05 -9.40 -4.64
C ILE A 86 -1.64 -9.07 -4.16
N VAL A 87 -1.09 -7.92 -4.56
CA VAL A 87 0.26 -7.52 -4.15
C VAL A 87 0.34 -7.37 -2.64
N ALA A 88 -0.57 -6.62 -2.01
CA ALA A 88 -0.51 -6.38 -0.55
C ALA A 88 -0.70 -7.65 0.30
N LEU A 89 -1.46 -8.64 -0.17
CA LEU A 89 -1.64 -9.90 0.57
C LEU A 89 -0.55 -10.94 0.29
N SER A 90 0.30 -10.72 -0.72
CA SER A 90 1.30 -11.72 -1.12
C SER A 90 2.39 -11.94 -0.08
N GLY A 91 2.85 -10.90 0.62
CA GLY A 91 3.80 -11.06 1.73
C GLY A 91 3.21 -11.89 2.88
N PRO A 92 2.07 -11.49 3.47
CA PRO A 92 1.41 -12.27 4.52
C PRO A 92 1.10 -13.71 4.08
N PHE A 93 0.70 -13.92 2.82
CA PHE A 93 0.50 -15.25 2.26
C PHE A 93 1.77 -16.11 2.33
N HIS A 94 2.93 -15.58 1.96
CA HIS A 94 4.20 -16.33 2.04
C HIS A 94 4.57 -16.69 3.49
N ASN A 95 4.33 -15.80 4.47
CA ASN A 95 4.52 -16.15 5.87
C ASN A 95 3.58 -17.26 6.35
N VAL A 96 2.31 -17.25 5.92
CA VAL A 96 1.39 -18.35 6.23
C VAL A 96 1.87 -19.65 5.58
N MET A 97 2.35 -19.62 4.34
CA MET A 97 2.94 -20.80 3.69
C MET A 97 4.17 -21.31 4.44
N MET A 98 5.03 -20.40 4.95
CA MET A 98 6.16 -20.77 5.79
C MET A 98 5.72 -21.44 7.10
N ILE A 99 4.67 -20.95 7.76
CA ILE A 99 4.11 -21.60 8.95
C ILE A 99 3.69 -23.05 8.64
N LEU A 100 2.97 -23.26 7.54
CA LEU A 100 2.53 -24.59 7.12
C LEU A 100 3.73 -25.50 6.78
N ALA A 101 4.75 -24.96 6.11
CA ALA A 101 5.98 -25.69 5.83
C ALA A 101 6.74 -26.09 7.10
N GLY A 102 6.84 -25.20 8.09
CA GLY A 102 7.45 -25.50 9.39
C GLY A 102 6.70 -26.61 10.14
N ALA A 103 5.37 -26.58 10.13
CA ALA A 103 4.54 -27.64 10.71
C ALA A 103 4.74 -28.99 9.99
N LEU A 104 4.85 -28.97 8.66
CA LEU A 104 5.14 -30.16 7.87
C LEU A 104 6.54 -30.72 8.20
N PHE A 105 7.56 -29.87 8.29
CA PHE A 105 8.93 -30.26 8.62
C PHE A 105 9.06 -30.87 10.02
N MET A 106 8.28 -30.37 10.98
CA MET A 106 8.16 -31.01 12.29
C MET A 106 7.51 -32.39 12.18
N TRP A 107 6.42 -32.52 11.43
CA TRP A 107 5.69 -33.77 11.29
C TRP A 107 6.52 -34.90 10.66
N ILE A 108 7.35 -34.58 9.67
CA ILE A 108 8.28 -35.54 9.04
C ILE A 108 9.59 -35.76 9.84
N GLY A 109 9.75 -35.10 10.98
CA GLY A 109 10.90 -35.26 11.87
C GLY A 109 12.18 -34.55 11.42
N TRP A 110 12.11 -33.59 10.50
CA TRP A 110 13.26 -32.80 10.08
C TRP A 110 13.60 -31.70 11.09
N TRP A 111 12.57 -31.13 11.74
CA TRP A 111 12.71 -30.07 12.73
C TRP A 111 12.22 -30.53 14.10
N ASP A 112 12.89 -30.08 15.15
CA ASP A 112 12.43 -30.29 16.52
C ASP A 112 11.27 -29.34 16.87
N GLN A 113 10.59 -29.64 17.98
CA GLN A 113 9.43 -28.90 18.43
C GLN A 113 9.74 -27.47 18.88
N GLU A 114 10.92 -27.24 19.47
CA GLU A 114 11.31 -25.93 20.01
C GLU A 114 11.58 -24.97 18.86
N TRP A 115 12.39 -25.39 17.89
CA TRP A 115 12.67 -24.64 16.67
C TRP A 115 11.40 -24.32 15.89
N THR A 116 10.53 -25.32 15.71
CA THR A 116 9.27 -25.14 14.98
C THR A 116 8.37 -24.12 15.65
N ARG A 117 8.23 -24.19 16.98
CA ARG A 117 7.44 -23.22 17.76
C ARG A 117 7.98 -21.80 17.61
N TYR A 118 9.30 -21.64 17.68
CA TYR A 118 9.96 -20.36 17.48
C TYR A 118 9.72 -19.80 16.07
N PHE A 119 9.95 -20.61 15.03
CA PHE A 119 9.77 -20.23 13.64
C PHE A 119 8.32 -19.84 13.31
N VAL A 120 7.35 -20.64 13.78
CA VAL A 120 5.91 -20.35 13.62
C VAL A 120 5.53 -19.07 14.36
N HIS A 121 6.04 -18.88 15.57
CA HIS A 121 5.77 -17.68 16.36
C HIS A 121 6.24 -16.41 15.63
N LEU A 122 7.47 -16.40 15.10
CA LEU A 122 7.97 -15.25 14.34
C LEU A 122 7.14 -14.95 13.09
N ASN A 123 6.78 -15.96 12.32
CA ASN A 123 5.92 -15.78 11.14
C ASN A 123 4.54 -15.26 11.52
N ALA A 124 3.94 -15.80 12.58
CA ALA A 124 2.64 -15.35 13.07
C ALA A 124 2.70 -13.89 13.55
N MET A 125 3.78 -13.49 14.23
CA MET A 125 4.02 -12.10 14.59
C MET A 125 4.16 -11.20 13.36
N LEU A 126 4.92 -11.62 12.33
CA LEU A 126 5.08 -10.85 11.10
C LEU A 126 3.75 -10.67 10.35
N VAL A 127 2.93 -11.72 10.27
CA VAL A 127 1.58 -11.66 9.67
C VAL A 127 0.68 -10.73 10.49
N GLY A 128 0.62 -10.94 11.81
CA GLY A 128 -0.24 -10.16 12.69
C GLY A 128 0.12 -8.67 12.68
N PHE A 129 1.42 -8.36 12.68
CA PHE A 129 1.91 -6.99 12.61
C PHE A 129 1.65 -6.35 11.24
N ASN A 130 2.02 -7.00 10.13
CA ASN A 130 1.83 -6.41 8.80
C ASN A 130 0.36 -6.28 8.41
N LEU A 131 -0.54 -7.12 8.93
CA LEU A 131 -1.98 -7.00 8.69
C LEU A 131 -2.69 -5.96 9.57
N LEU A 132 -1.97 -5.24 10.45
CA LEU A 132 -2.55 -4.10 11.14
C LEU A 132 -3.04 -3.05 10.13
N PRO A 133 -4.18 -2.37 10.38
CA PRO A 133 -4.76 -1.37 9.48
C PRO A 133 -4.01 -0.01 9.52
N ILE A 134 -2.69 -0.07 9.47
CA ILE A 134 -1.79 1.08 9.60
C ILE A 134 -0.96 1.20 8.32
N TYR A 135 -1.20 2.22 7.50
CA TYR A 135 -0.31 2.54 6.38
C TYR A 135 1.09 2.91 6.92
N PRO A 136 2.19 2.42 6.34
CA PRO A 136 2.32 1.73 5.05
C PRO A 136 2.30 0.19 5.11
N LEU A 137 1.96 -0.41 6.25
CA LEU A 137 1.85 -1.88 6.40
C LEU A 137 0.81 -2.46 5.44
N ASP A 138 0.91 -3.75 5.16
CA ASP A 138 0.05 -4.46 4.21
C ASP A 138 -1.44 -4.37 4.56
N GLY A 139 -1.81 -4.46 5.83
CA GLY A 139 -3.19 -4.31 6.28
C GLY A 139 -3.71 -2.88 6.03
N GLY A 140 -2.84 -1.87 6.18
CA GLY A 140 -3.16 -0.48 5.81
C GLY A 140 -3.36 -0.29 4.31
N ARG A 141 -2.53 -0.96 3.51
CA ARG A 141 -2.63 -1.00 2.04
C ARG A 141 -3.91 -1.70 1.57
N VAL A 142 -4.22 -2.87 2.12
CA VAL A 142 -5.46 -3.61 1.90
C VAL A 142 -6.66 -2.75 2.29
N MET A 143 -6.63 -2.11 3.46
CA MET A 143 -7.70 -1.21 3.90
C MET A 143 -7.90 -0.05 2.90
N GLN A 144 -6.82 0.59 2.42
CA GLN A 144 -6.93 1.66 1.43
C GLN A 144 -7.57 1.19 0.13
N ALA A 145 -7.18 0.01 -0.37
CA ALA A 145 -7.73 -0.59 -1.57
C ALA A 145 -9.23 -0.89 -1.41
N LEU A 146 -9.63 -1.49 -0.28
CA LEU A 146 -11.04 -1.76 0.05
C LEU A 146 -11.87 -0.47 0.17
N LEU A 147 -11.33 0.56 0.83
CA LEU A 147 -11.98 1.88 0.87
C LEU A 147 -12.12 2.48 -0.53
N GLY A 148 -11.15 2.26 -1.42
CA GLY A 148 -11.17 2.71 -2.82
C GLY A 148 -12.27 2.06 -3.66
N TYR A 149 -12.77 0.89 -3.25
CA TYR A 149 -13.88 0.21 -3.91
C TYR A 149 -15.22 0.92 -3.62
N VAL A 150 -15.38 1.39 -2.38
CA VAL A 150 -16.64 1.98 -1.89
C VAL A 150 -16.67 3.50 -2.04
N LEU A 151 -15.53 4.17 -1.85
CA LEU A 151 -15.41 5.62 -1.80
C LEU A 151 -14.69 6.18 -3.04
N PRO A 152 -14.88 7.48 -3.36
CA PRO A 152 -14.00 8.19 -4.27
C PRO A 152 -12.53 8.05 -3.87
N TYR A 153 -11.63 7.91 -4.83
CA TYR A 153 -10.23 7.55 -4.57
C TYR A 153 -9.54 8.51 -3.58
N ARG A 154 -9.72 9.83 -3.77
CA ARG A 154 -9.20 10.85 -2.83
C ARG A 154 -9.72 10.66 -1.41
N LYS A 155 -11.01 10.33 -1.25
CA LYS A 155 -11.60 10.08 0.07
C LYS A 155 -11.03 8.81 0.68
N ALA A 156 -10.83 7.76 -0.12
CA ALA A 156 -10.22 6.51 0.34
C ALA A 156 -8.81 6.73 0.91
N VAL A 157 -7.96 7.49 0.21
CA VAL A 157 -6.61 7.86 0.70
C VAL A 157 -6.69 8.63 2.02
N VAL A 158 -7.55 9.66 2.09
CA VAL A 158 -7.70 10.49 3.30
C VAL A 158 -8.20 9.68 4.49
N TRP A 159 -9.21 8.83 4.29
CA TRP A 159 -9.76 7.99 5.37
C TRP A 159 -8.77 6.90 5.79
N SER A 160 -8.06 6.30 4.85
CA SER A 160 -6.99 5.34 5.14
C SER A 160 -5.94 5.95 6.08
N VAL A 161 -5.37 7.11 5.72
CA VAL A 161 -4.36 7.78 6.58
C VAL A 161 -4.94 8.17 7.94
N LYS A 162 -6.20 8.62 8.01
CA LYS A 162 -6.84 8.94 9.30
C LYS A 162 -6.98 7.72 10.20
N ILE A 163 -7.53 6.62 9.68
CA ILE A 163 -7.70 5.37 10.43
C ILE A 163 -6.34 4.83 10.88
N SER A 164 -5.37 4.84 9.98
CA SER A 164 -3.99 4.41 10.27
C SER A 164 -3.30 5.28 11.33
N THR A 165 -3.51 6.59 11.31
CA THR A 165 -2.98 7.50 12.35
C THR A 165 -3.60 7.19 13.72
N VAL A 166 -4.90 6.95 13.78
CA VAL A 166 -5.59 6.56 15.02
C VAL A 166 -5.06 5.22 15.53
N ALA A 167 -4.97 4.21 14.67
CA ALA A 167 -4.46 2.88 15.03
C ALA A 167 -2.99 2.92 15.50
N ALA A 168 -2.12 3.70 14.84
CA ALA A 168 -0.75 3.92 15.29
C ALA A 168 -0.69 4.68 16.63
N GLY A 169 -1.60 5.63 16.86
CA GLY A 169 -1.73 6.33 18.15
C GLY A 169 -2.17 5.39 19.28
N LEU A 170 -3.08 4.46 19.02
CA LEU A 170 -3.48 3.43 19.99
C LEU A 170 -2.30 2.50 20.31
N LEU A 171 -1.52 2.11 19.30
CA LEU A 171 -0.30 1.31 19.48
C LEU A 171 0.73 2.07 20.33
N MET A 172 0.89 3.37 20.12
CA MET A 172 1.71 4.23 20.95
C MET A 172 1.25 4.17 22.40
N VAL A 173 -0.03 4.45 22.69
CA VAL A 173 -0.56 4.40 24.06
C VAL A 173 -0.34 3.04 24.71
N TRP A 174 -0.60 1.96 23.98
CA TRP A 174 -0.38 0.60 24.48
C TRP A 174 1.08 0.34 24.86
N GLY A 175 2.04 0.88 24.10
CA GLY A 175 3.47 0.80 24.42
C GLY A 175 3.89 1.46 25.74
N TRP A 176 3.02 2.26 26.37
CA TRP A 176 3.25 2.92 27.65
C TRP A 176 2.47 2.30 28.83
N ILE A 177 1.54 1.38 28.57
CA ILE A 177 0.72 0.75 29.61
C ILE A 177 1.52 -0.36 30.30
N GLY A 178 1.58 -0.33 31.64
CA GLY A 178 2.24 -1.39 32.43
C GLY A 178 3.78 -1.33 32.42
N GLY A 179 4.35 -0.28 31.82
CA GLY A 179 5.79 -0.09 31.63
C GLY A 179 6.08 0.46 30.24
N ILE A 180 7.29 1.01 30.02
CA ILE A 180 7.68 1.52 28.70
C ILE A 180 8.23 0.36 27.87
N HIS A 181 7.42 -0.14 26.94
CA HIS A 181 7.85 -1.07 25.91
C HIS A 181 8.54 -0.31 24.77
N VAL A 182 9.83 0.00 24.96
CA VAL A 182 10.63 0.84 24.06
C VAL A 182 10.47 0.44 22.58
N ASN A 183 10.47 -0.86 22.26
CA ASN A 183 10.31 -1.36 20.89
C ASN A 183 8.96 -0.95 20.27
N LEU A 184 7.85 -1.10 21.01
CA LEU A 184 6.52 -0.74 20.53
C LEU A 184 6.40 0.78 20.36
N VAL A 185 6.96 1.55 21.29
CA VAL A 185 6.98 3.03 21.21
C VAL A 185 7.76 3.50 19.99
N LEU A 186 8.93 2.93 19.71
CA LEU A 186 9.73 3.27 18.53
C LEU A 186 9.02 2.91 17.22
N ILE A 187 8.41 1.73 17.14
CA ILE A 187 7.62 1.31 15.98
C ILE A 187 6.41 2.24 15.78
N ALA A 188 5.67 2.53 16.84
CA ALA A 188 4.52 3.44 16.76
C ALA A 188 4.93 4.85 16.33
N ALA A 189 6.05 5.37 16.84
CA ALA A 189 6.61 6.66 16.42
C ALA A 189 6.96 6.66 14.93
N PHE A 190 7.61 5.60 14.44
CA PHE A 190 7.91 5.44 13.01
C PHE A 190 6.63 5.39 12.16
N LEU A 191 5.63 4.62 12.57
CA LEU A 191 4.35 4.52 11.85
C LEU A 191 3.61 5.85 11.82
N LEU A 192 3.61 6.62 12.92
CA LEU A 192 3.06 7.98 12.95
C LEU A 192 3.80 8.92 12.00
N HIS A 193 5.13 8.84 11.96
CA HIS A 193 5.94 9.61 11.00
C HIS A 193 5.60 9.25 9.55
N ALA A 194 5.48 7.95 9.23
CA ALA A 194 5.10 7.48 7.91
C ALA A 194 3.68 7.94 7.52
N ASN A 195 2.73 7.95 8.47
CA ASN A 195 1.39 8.49 8.26
C ASN A 195 1.39 10.00 8.02
N TRP A 196 2.22 10.75 8.75
CA TRP A 196 2.40 12.19 8.51
C TRP A 196 2.97 12.46 7.11
N GLN A 197 3.94 11.67 6.67
CA GLN A 197 4.49 11.74 5.32
C GLN A 197 3.42 11.41 4.27
N ALA A 198 2.64 10.34 4.47
CA ALA A 198 1.54 9.96 3.60
C ALA A 198 0.46 11.06 3.52
N TRP A 199 0.15 11.70 4.65
CA TRP A 199 -0.76 12.84 4.69
C TRP A 199 -0.26 13.99 3.83
N ARG A 200 1.02 14.35 3.93
CA ARG A 200 1.62 15.42 3.10
C ARG A 200 1.61 15.07 1.61
N GLN A 201 1.74 13.80 1.25
CA GLN A 201 1.79 13.33 -0.13
C GLN A 201 0.42 12.97 -0.74
N ARG A 202 -0.69 13.11 0.01
CA ARG A 202 -2.04 12.70 -0.45
C ARG A 202 -2.47 13.34 -1.77
N GLU A 203 -2.16 14.62 -1.98
CA GLU A 203 -2.55 15.32 -3.22
C GLU A 203 -1.66 14.86 -4.39
N PHE A 204 -0.40 14.51 -4.13
CA PHE A 204 0.47 13.92 -5.15
C PHE A 204 -0.02 12.52 -5.58
N GLN A 205 -0.44 11.69 -4.63
CA GLN A 205 -1.08 10.40 -4.96
C GLN A 205 -2.37 10.60 -5.79
N PHE A 206 -3.21 11.58 -5.42
CA PHE A 206 -4.41 11.90 -6.18
C PHE A 206 -4.10 12.36 -7.61
N MET A 207 -3.09 13.22 -7.79
CA MET A 207 -2.66 13.65 -9.12
C MET A 207 -2.10 12.50 -9.95
N ARG A 208 -1.31 11.59 -9.36
CA ARG A 208 -0.84 10.38 -10.05
C ARG A 208 -1.99 9.50 -10.51
N PHE A 209 -3.02 9.33 -9.69
CA PHE A 209 -4.24 8.62 -10.08
C PHE A 209 -4.89 9.27 -11.31
N LEU A 210 -5.07 10.61 -11.33
CA LEU A 210 -5.66 11.30 -12.48
C LEU A 210 -4.81 11.17 -13.75
N VAL A 211 -3.49 11.31 -13.65
CA VAL A 211 -2.57 11.15 -14.78
C VAL A 211 -2.60 9.71 -15.31
N SER A 212 -2.57 8.72 -14.42
CA SER A 212 -2.67 7.32 -14.82
C SER A 212 -3.99 7.04 -15.51
N ARG A 213 -5.10 7.55 -14.98
CA ARG A 213 -6.43 7.38 -15.56
C ARG A 213 -6.54 7.96 -16.97
N LYS A 214 -5.87 9.09 -17.23
CA LYS A 214 -5.81 9.67 -18.58
C LYS A 214 -5.06 8.75 -19.55
N ASN A 215 -3.95 8.15 -19.12
CA ASN A 215 -3.12 7.30 -19.96
C ASN A 215 -3.67 5.86 -20.12
N HIS A 216 -4.40 5.40 -19.11
CA HIS A 216 -4.98 4.08 -18.99
C HIS A 216 -6.45 4.23 -18.57
N PRO A 217 -7.35 4.52 -19.54
CA PRO A 217 -8.76 4.68 -19.24
C PRO A 217 -9.38 3.37 -18.72
N PRO A 218 -10.47 3.46 -17.92
CA PRO A 218 -11.17 2.27 -17.45
C PRO A 218 -11.61 1.38 -18.63
N PRO A 219 -11.56 0.04 -18.50
CA PRO A 219 -12.05 -0.83 -19.55
C PRO A 219 -13.55 -0.60 -19.83
N PRO A 220 -14.05 -0.91 -21.04
CA PRO A 220 -15.47 -0.71 -21.39
C PRO A 220 -16.46 -1.48 -20.50
N SER A 221 -16.01 -2.54 -19.84
CA SER A 221 -16.79 -3.33 -18.87
C SER A 221 -16.91 -2.65 -17.50
N SER A 222 -16.19 -1.56 -17.25
CA SER A 222 -16.25 -0.84 -15.98
C SER A 222 -17.64 -0.26 -15.73
N ARG A 223 -18.00 -0.15 -14.45
CA ARG A 223 -19.28 0.44 -14.03
C ARG A 223 -19.40 1.88 -14.54
N LEU A 224 -20.47 2.17 -15.28
CA LEU A 224 -20.80 3.52 -15.70
C LEU A 224 -21.43 4.31 -14.54
N ILE A 225 -20.86 5.47 -14.19
CA ILE A 225 -21.38 6.39 -13.17
C ILE A 225 -21.68 7.74 -13.80
N THR A 226 -22.96 8.11 -13.84
CA THR A 226 -23.39 9.43 -14.31
C THR A 226 -23.40 10.43 -13.16
N LEU A 227 -22.53 11.44 -13.23
CA LEU A 227 -22.43 12.53 -12.27
C LEU A 227 -23.26 13.72 -12.73
N ARG A 228 -24.35 14.01 -12.01
CA ARG A 228 -25.17 15.21 -12.25
C ARG A 228 -24.62 16.39 -11.47
N VAL A 229 -23.99 17.33 -12.16
CA VAL A 229 -23.24 18.44 -11.55
C VAL A 229 -23.87 19.79 -11.88
N SER A 230 -23.68 20.76 -10.98
CA SER A 230 -24.06 22.15 -11.22
C SER A 230 -23.17 22.74 -12.33
N PRO A 231 -23.68 23.62 -13.21
CA PRO A 231 -22.85 24.35 -14.16
C PRO A 231 -21.67 25.10 -13.52
N ARG A 232 -21.83 25.53 -12.26
CA ARG A 232 -20.80 26.24 -11.48
C ARG A 232 -19.79 25.33 -10.78
N ALA A 233 -19.92 24.01 -10.91
CA ALA A 233 -18.97 23.08 -10.31
C ALA A 233 -17.64 23.16 -11.08
N THR A 234 -16.53 23.31 -10.35
CA THR A 234 -15.19 23.36 -10.98
C THR A 234 -14.76 21.97 -11.43
N LEU A 235 -13.90 21.88 -12.45
CA LEU A 235 -13.31 20.61 -12.91
C LEU A 235 -12.68 19.83 -11.73
N LEU A 236 -11.90 20.53 -10.91
CA LEU A 236 -11.23 19.93 -9.76
C LEU A 236 -12.22 19.35 -8.74
N SER A 237 -13.35 20.03 -8.48
CA SER A 237 -14.37 19.55 -7.54
C SER A 237 -15.02 18.24 -8.02
N VAL A 238 -15.17 18.09 -9.33
CA VAL A 238 -15.81 16.92 -9.94
C VAL A 238 -14.88 15.72 -9.98
N VAL A 239 -13.63 15.89 -10.40
CA VAL A 239 -12.67 14.76 -10.40
C VAL A 239 -12.41 14.22 -8.99
N LYS A 240 -12.55 15.06 -7.94
CA LYS A 240 -12.47 14.62 -6.53
C LYS A 240 -13.56 13.63 -6.13
N THR A 241 -14.63 13.50 -6.92
CA THR A 241 -15.71 12.53 -6.69
C THR A 241 -15.49 11.20 -7.41
N TRP A 242 -14.44 11.08 -8.22
CA TRP A 242 -14.22 9.91 -9.07
C TRP A 242 -13.77 8.69 -8.27
N ARG A 243 -14.33 7.55 -8.67
CA ARG A 243 -13.98 6.22 -8.16
C ARG A 243 -12.99 5.53 -9.08
N LYS A 244 -12.23 4.59 -8.54
CA LYS A 244 -11.17 3.90 -9.28
C LYS A 244 -11.72 2.97 -10.36
N GLU A 245 -12.67 2.11 -9.99
CA GLU A 245 -13.24 1.02 -10.82
C GLU A 245 -14.50 1.40 -11.63
N ALA A 246 -14.65 2.67 -11.97
CA ALA A 246 -15.86 3.14 -12.66
C ALA A 246 -15.50 4.16 -13.72
N TYR A 247 -16.21 4.17 -14.83
CA TYR A 247 -16.13 5.21 -15.86
C TYR A 247 -17.16 6.29 -15.56
N HIS A 248 -16.75 7.57 -15.58
CA HIS A 248 -17.60 8.70 -15.19
C HIS A 248 -18.07 9.46 -16.41
N VAL A 249 -19.37 9.73 -16.44
CA VAL A 249 -19.99 10.60 -17.44
C VAL A 249 -20.62 11.78 -16.72
N ILE A 250 -20.26 12.99 -17.13
CA ILE A 250 -20.68 14.21 -16.47
C ILE A 250 -21.91 14.76 -17.22
N MET A 251 -23.00 14.99 -16.50
CA MET A 251 -24.21 15.59 -17.02
C MET A 251 -24.46 16.92 -16.33
N VAL A 252 -24.48 18.00 -17.11
CA VAL A 252 -24.64 19.36 -16.58
C VAL A 252 -26.11 19.64 -16.34
N ARG A 253 -26.47 19.93 -15.08
CA ARG A 253 -27.86 20.23 -14.70
C ARG A 253 -28.42 21.39 -15.53
N GLY A 254 -29.64 21.22 -16.05
CA GLY A 254 -30.30 22.21 -16.90
C GLY A 254 -29.95 22.13 -18.38
N THR A 255 -29.04 21.22 -18.78
CA THR A 255 -28.72 20.97 -20.19
C THR A 255 -28.87 19.49 -20.51
N ARG A 256 -28.99 19.15 -21.79
CA ARG A 256 -28.83 17.77 -22.28
C ARG A 256 -27.38 17.43 -22.63
N HIS A 257 -26.43 18.30 -22.26
CA HIS A 257 -25.04 18.13 -22.61
C HIS A 257 -24.38 17.08 -21.69
N VAL A 258 -23.72 16.13 -22.33
CA VAL A 258 -23.06 14.99 -21.70
C VAL A 258 -21.58 15.09 -22.02
N ILE A 259 -20.76 15.25 -21.00
CA ILE A 259 -19.31 15.42 -21.10
C ILE A 259 -18.66 14.13 -20.62
N PRO A 260 -17.89 13.43 -21.47
CA PRO A 260 -17.16 12.23 -21.08
C PRO A 260 -15.91 12.59 -20.24
N GLU A 261 -15.37 11.64 -19.47
CA GLU A 261 -14.29 11.93 -18.52
C GLU A 261 -12.98 12.39 -19.18
N GLU A 262 -12.70 12.01 -20.42
CA GLU A 262 -11.51 12.38 -21.18
C GLU A 262 -11.45 13.88 -21.46
N VAL A 263 -12.61 14.50 -21.72
CA VAL A 263 -12.69 15.95 -21.94
C VAL A 263 -12.38 16.69 -20.64
N VAL A 264 -12.90 16.18 -19.50
CA VAL A 264 -12.60 16.75 -18.19
C VAL A 264 -11.11 16.59 -17.84
N LEU A 265 -10.53 15.41 -18.09
CA LEU A 265 -9.12 15.12 -17.81
C LEU A 265 -8.17 15.95 -18.68
N SER A 266 -8.43 16.07 -19.98
CA SER A 266 -7.59 16.86 -20.89
C SER A 266 -7.59 18.35 -20.50
N ARG A 267 -8.77 18.92 -20.21
CA ARG A 267 -8.90 20.30 -19.73
C ARG A 267 -8.20 20.53 -18.39
N LEU A 268 -8.35 19.60 -17.46
CA LEU A 268 -7.73 19.70 -16.15
C LEU A 268 -6.21 19.55 -16.20
N LEU A 269 -5.68 18.57 -16.93
CA LEU A 269 -4.26 18.19 -16.89
C LEU A 269 -3.42 18.90 -17.95
N ASP A 270 -3.93 19.05 -19.18
CA ASP A 270 -3.17 19.62 -20.30
C ASP A 270 -3.28 21.15 -20.31
N HIS A 271 -4.51 21.65 -20.16
CA HIS A 271 -4.79 23.09 -20.16
C HIS A 271 -4.69 23.72 -18.76
N ARG A 272 -4.51 22.90 -17.70
CA ARG A 272 -4.38 23.33 -16.29
C ARG A 272 -5.57 24.16 -15.80
N GLU A 273 -6.76 23.92 -16.34
CA GLU A 273 -7.99 24.70 -16.06
C GLU A 273 -8.70 24.22 -14.77
N HIS A 274 -8.01 24.28 -13.62
CA HIS A 274 -8.48 23.70 -12.36
C HIS A 274 -9.82 24.27 -11.87
N ASP A 275 -9.98 25.59 -11.99
CA ASP A 275 -11.13 26.35 -11.47
C ASP A 275 -12.20 26.61 -12.53
N ARG A 276 -12.01 26.14 -13.76
CA ARG A 276 -12.99 26.31 -14.82
C ARG A 276 -14.29 25.59 -14.47
N CYS A 277 -15.40 26.26 -14.74
CA CYS A 277 -16.73 25.72 -14.51
C CYS A 277 -17.09 24.69 -15.58
N ILE A 278 -17.73 23.59 -15.18
CA ILE A 278 -18.14 22.54 -16.10
C ILE A 278 -19.17 23.02 -17.13
N GLY A 279 -19.99 24.01 -16.77
CA GLY A 279 -20.95 24.59 -17.72
C GLY A 279 -20.32 25.36 -18.88
N GLU A 280 -19.01 25.61 -18.83
CA GLU A 280 -18.26 26.31 -19.88
C GLU A 280 -17.52 25.35 -20.83
N LEU A 281 -17.66 24.03 -20.59
CA LEU A 281 -17.21 22.97 -21.50
C LEU A 281 -18.30 22.65 -22.52
#